data_AF-A0A946UUV7-F1
#
_entry.id   AF-A0A946UUV7-F1
#
_cell.length_a   1.000
_cell.length_b   1.000
_cell.length_c   1.000
_cell.angle_alpha   90.00
_cell.angle_beta   90.00
_cell.angle_gamma   90.00
#
_symmetry.space_group_name_H-M   'P 1'
#
loop_
_entity.id
_entity.type
_entity.pdbx_description
1 polymer ?
#
loop_
_entity_poly.entity_id
_entity_poly.type
_entity_poly.pdbx_seq_one_letter_code
_entity_poly.pdbx_strand_id
1 'polypeptide(L)'
;THHIPRLMVLGNLMTLCEIRPQLVHRWFMEMFVDASEWVMGPNVYGMGIFSDGGIFATKPYICGSNYLLKMSDYKKGPWCDTVDGLYWRFIDKHREFFAGNPRLALMPRALDRLDSGRRERIFAAAEDFLGDHTLQKDS
;
A
#
# COMPACT_ATOMS: atom_id res chain seq x y z
N THR A 1 -7.57 -10.00 20.93
CA THR A 1 -7.29 -8.69 20.30
C THR A 1 -5.98 -8.77 19.53
N HIS A 2 -6.01 -9.22 18.28
CA HIS A 2 -4.77 -9.48 17.53
C HIS A 2 -4.11 -8.14 17.12
N HIS A 3 -2.87 -7.92 17.57
CA HIS A 3 -2.09 -6.70 17.28
C HIS A 3 -1.63 -6.63 15.82
N ILE A 4 -1.36 -7.78 15.21
CA ILE A 4 -0.78 -7.89 13.86
C ILE A 4 -1.71 -7.38 12.75
N PRO A 5 -3.01 -7.75 12.68
CA PRO A 5 -3.88 -7.29 11.59
C PRO A 5 -4.00 -5.77 11.49
N ARG A 6 -4.03 -5.07 12.63
CA ARG A 6 -4.12 -3.60 12.66
C ARG A 6 -2.84 -2.93 12.16
N LEU A 7 -1.68 -3.43 12.57
CA LEU A 7 -0.38 -2.96 12.08
C LEU A 7 -0.27 -3.14 10.57
N MET A 8 -0.68 -4.30 10.05
CA MET A 8 -0.64 -4.61 8.62
C MET A 8 -1.59 -3.73 7.80
N VAL A 9 -2.80 -3.43 8.32
CA VAL A 9 -3.75 -2.52 7.65
C VAL A 9 -3.17 -1.11 7.56
N LEU A 10 -2.63 -0.59 8.66
CA LEU A 10 -2.05 0.75 8.71
C LEU A 10 -0.81 0.86 7.83
N GLY A 11 0.12 -0.09 7.93
CA GLY A 11 1.33 -0.11 7.11
C GLY A 11 1.01 -0.20 5.62
N ASN A 12 0.04 -1.05 5.23
CA ASN A 12 -0.44 -1.13 3.87
C ASN A 12 -1.00 0.22 3.38
N LEU A 13 -1.90 0.85 4.14
CA LEU A 13 -2.50 2.14 3.76
C LEU A 13 -1.45 3.25 3.61
N MET A 14 -0.53 3.37 4.57
CA MET A 14 0.54 4.38 4.51
C MET A 14 1.46 4.18 3.30
N THR A 15 1.72 2.92 2.93
CA THR A 15 2.48 2.56 1.73
C THR A 15 1.75 2.94 0.46
N LEU A 16 0.46 2.59 0.38
CA LEU A 16 -0.37 2.87 -0.80
C LEU A 16 -0.61 4.38 -0.98
N CYS A 17 -0.61 5.14 0.11
CA CYS A 17 -0.64 6.61 0.10
C CYS A 17 0.75 7.24 -0.12
N GLU A 18 1.79 6.42 -0.32
CA GLU A 18 3.16 6.86 -0.60
C GLU A 18 3.75 7.77 0.48
N ILE A 19 3.34 7.57 1.74
CA ILE A 19 3.90 8.32 2.87
C ILE A 19 5.37 7.96 3.02
N ARG A 20 6.22 8.98 3.22
CA ARG A 20 7.67 8.81 3.39
C ARG A 20 7.96 7.72 4.43
N PRO A 21 8.71 6.66 4.09
CA PRO A 21 8.94 5.54 5.00
C PRO A 21 9.58 5.94 6.34
N GLN A 22 10.40 7.00 6.35
CA GLN A 22 10.98 7.53 7.58
C GLN A 22 9.91 8.10 8.54
N LEU A 23 8.86 8.73 7.99
CA LEU A 23 7.72 9.23 8.78
C LEU A 23 6.86 8.07 9.28
N VAL A 24 6.60 7.09 8.42
CA VAL A 24 5.87 5.88 8.79
C VAL A 24 6.57 5.17 9.95
N HIS A 25 7.88 4.92 9.81
CA HIS A 25 8.69 4.29 10.86
C HIS A 25 8.60 5.06 12.17
N ARG A 26 8.82 6.39 12.13
CA ARG A 26 8.73 7.24 13.32
C ARG A 26 7.36 7.16 13.99
N TRP A 27 6.28 7.29 13.21
CA TRP A 27 4.92 7.26 13.73
C TRP A 27 4.61 5.92 14.44
N PHE A 28 5.03 4.81 13.86
CA PHE A 28 4.85 3.49 14.48
C PHE A 28 5.67 3.32 15.76
N MET A 29 6.91 3.80 15.80
CA MET A 29 7.75 3.79 17.01
C MET A 29 7.16 4.65 18.13
N GLU A 30 6.47 5.76 17.79
CA GLU A 30 5.83 6.65 18.76
C GLU A 30 4.49 6.10 19.28
N MET A 31 3.72 5.41 18.42
CA MET A 31 2.35 4.96 18.75
C MET A 31 2.26 3.55 19.33
N PHE A 32 3.26 2.71 19.10
CA PHE A 32 3.22 1.31 19.52
C PHE A 32 4.48 0.95 20.30
N VAL A 33 4.34 0.82 21.62
CA VAL A 33 5.42 0.37 22.52
C VAL A 33 5.86 -1.07 22.20
N ASP A 34 4.98 -1.87 21.59
CA ASP A 34 5.25 -3.25 21.14
C ASP A 34 5.56 -3.38 19.63
N ALA A 35 5.67 -2.26 18.88
CA ALA A 35 6.13 -2.32 17.49
C ALA A 35 7.64 -2.61 17.47
N SER A 36 7.98 -3.88 17.63
CA SER A 36 9.37 -4.29 17.61
C SER A 36 9.98 -4.00 16.23
N GLU A 37 11.18 -3.42 16.23
CA GLU A 37 11.98 -3.08 15.03
C GLU A 37 11.99 -4.19 13.96
N TRP A 38 11.87 -5.45 14.35
CA TRP A 38 11.93 -6.60 13.44
C TRP A 38 10.71 -6.73 12.49
N VAL A 39 9.51 -6.26 12.87
CA VAL A 39 8.32 -6.29 11.99
C VAL A 39 8.33 -5.08 11.05
N MET A 40 8.87 -3.97 11.53
CA MET A 40 8.86 -2.67 10.88
C MET A 40 10.06 -2.46 9.96
N GLY A 41 11.20 -3.07 10.29
CA GLY A 41 12.46 -2.99 9.55
C GLY A 41 12.30 -3.38 8.08
N PRO A 42 11.97 -4.65 7.76
CA PRO A 42 11.82 -5.08 6.37
C PRO A 42 10.59 -4.47 5.68
N ASN A 43 9.52 -4.18 6.43
CA ASN A 43 8.26 -3.71 5.85
C ASN A 43 8.28 -2.22 5.54
N VAL A 44 8.95 -1.40 6.34
CA VAL A 44 9.05 0.05 6.12
C VAL A 44 10.36 0.43 5.45
N TYR A 45 11.51 -0.15 5.85
CA TYR A 45 12.77 0.10 5.15
C TYR A 45 12.88 -0.66 3.83
N GLY A 46 12.18 -1.77 3.64
CA GLY A 46 12.05 -2.39 2.32
C GLY A 46 11.36 -1.50 1.29
N MET A 47 10.58 -0.52 1.74
CA MET A 47 9.95 0.50 0.92
C MET A 47 10.73 1.83 0.91
N GLY A 48 11.50 2.13 1.97
CA GLY A 48 12.33 3.35 2.10
C GLY A 48 13.70 3.27 1.47
N ILE A 49 14.31 2.08 1.40
CA ILE A 49 15.56 1.80 0.67
C ILE A 49 15.25 1.50 -0.81
N PHE A 50 14.21 2.15 -1.34
CA PHE A 50 13.91 2.20 -2.77
C PHE A 50 14.54 3.43 -3.43
N SER A 51 15.16 4.31 -2.63
CA SER A 51 15.97 5.45 -3.09
C SER A 51 17.36 5.04 -3.60
N ASP A 52 17.96 3.95 -3.09
CA ASP A 52 19.40 3.67 -3.26
C ASP A 52 19.75 2.31 -3.91
N GLY A 53 18.84 1.69 -4.67
CA GLY A 53 19.22 0.57 -5.55
C GLY A 53 18.98 -0.86 -5.03
N GLY A 54 17.91 -1.08 -4.27
CA GLY A 54 17.11 -2.30 -4.42
C GLY A 54 17.71 -3.65 -3.98
N ILE A 55 18.54 -3.69 -2.93
CA ILE A 55 19.15 -4.97 -2.49
C ILE A 55 18.34 -5.70 -1.39
N PHE A 56 17.42 -5.03 -0.67
CA PHE A 56 16.75 -5.66 0.48
C PHE A 56 15.25 -5.34 0.62
N ALA A 57 14.44 -5.75 -0.37
CA ALA A 57 13.05 -6.17 -0.14
C ALA A 57 12.47 -6.85 -1.38
N THR A 58 12.30 -8.17 -1.32
CA THR A 58 11.85 -8.99 -2.44
C THR A 58 10.36 -8.85 -2.75
N LYS A 59 9.58 -8.13 -1.93
CA LYS A 59 8.16 -7.84 -2.17
C LYS A 59 7.66 -6.66 -1.32
N PRO A 60 7.08 -5.60 -1.90
CA PRO A 60 6.36 -4.60 -1.12
C PRO A 60 5.14 -5.24 -0.47
N TYR A 61 4.92 -5.00 0.83
CA TYR A 61 3.73 -5.47 1.55
C TYR A 61 2.51 -4.62 1.19
N ILE A 62 2.00 -4.83 -0.03
CA ILE A 62 0.79 -4.20 -0.54
C ILE A 62 -0.33 -5.22 -0.73
N CYS A 63 -1.55 -4.83 -0.38
CA CYS A 63 -2.75 -5.63 -0.54
C CYS A 63 -3.99 -4.77 -0.81
N GLY A 64 -4.90 -5.29 -1.63
CA GLY A 64 -6.21 -4.69 -1.86
C GLY A 64 -7.23 -5.08 -0.78
N SER A 65 -8.45 -4.54 -0.92
CA SER A 65 -9.57 -4.73 0.02
C SER A 65 -9.91 -6.19 0.28
N ASN A 66 -9.79 -7.06 -0.74
CA ASN A 66 -10.07 -8.49 -0.63
C ASN A 66 -9.22 -9.21 0.42
N TYR A 67 -7.97 -8.79 0.63
CA TYR A 67 -7.12 -9.37 1.67
C TYR A 67 -7.57 -8.91 3.05
N LEU A 68 -7.90 -7.62 3.19
CA LEU A 68 -8.39 -7.04 4.44
C LEU A 68 -9.70 -7.72 4.87
N LEU A 69 -10.64 -7.92 3.94
CA LEU A 69 -11.90 -8.61 4.20
C LEU A 69 -11.72 -10.08 4.65
N LYS A 70 -10.64 -10.75 4.22
CA LYS A 70 -10.34 -12.13 4.64
C LYS A 70 -9.67 -12.20 6.00
N MET A 71 -8.92 -11.17 6.36
CA MET A 71 -8.12 -11.10 7.59
C MET A 71 -8.82 -10.35 8.73
N SER A 72 -10.07 -9.90 8.52
CA SER A 72 -10.82 -9.10 9.49
C SER A 72 -12.32 -9.38 9.40
N ASP A 73 -13.05 -8.96 10.43
CA ASP A 73 -14.52 -9.02 10.47
C ASP A 73 -15.18 -7.79 9.82
N TYR A 74 -14.44 -7.00 9.03
CA TYR A 74 -15.01 -5.84 8.35
C TYR A 74 -15.97 -6.28 7.24
N LYS A 75 -17.13 -5.61 7.19
CA LYS A 75 -18.08 -5.80 6.09
C LYS A 75 -17.60 -5.04 4.85
N LYS A 76 -17.89 -5.62 3.68
CA LYS A 76 -17.68 -4.95 2.39
C LYS A 76 -18.44 -3.62 2.38
N GLY A 77 -17.78 -2.56 1.94
CA GLY A 77 -18.35 -1.21 1.88
C GLY A 77 -17.62 -0.31 0.88
N PRO A 78 -17.99 0.98 0.81
CA PRO A 78 -17.40 1.93 -0.14
C PRO A 78 -15.88 2.05 -0.02
N TRP A 79 -15.34 1.87 1.18
CA TRP A 79 -13.89 1.87 1.45
C TRP A 79 -13.12 0.81 0.63
N CYS A 80 -13.78 -0.26 0.16
CA CYS A 80 -13.13 -1.27 -0.67
C CYS A 80 -12.67 -0.71 -2.01
N ASP A 81 -13.48 0.16 -2.63
CA ASP A 81 -13.13 0.79 -3.91
C ASP A 81 -11.96 1.76 -3.73
N THR A 82 -11.93 2.51 -2.63
CA THR A 82 -10.79 3.37 -2.26
C THR A 82 -9.50 2.56 -2.09
N VAL A 83 -9.52 1.48 -1.29
CA VAL A 83 -8.31 0.67 -1.04
C VAL A 83 -7.84 -0.03 -2.31
N ASP A 84 -8.76 -0.58 -3.10
CA ASP A 84 -8.42 -1.19 -4.38
C ASP A 84 -7.87 -0.16 -5.37
N GLY A 85 -8.43 1.04 -5.39
CA GLY A 85 -7.93 2.16 -6.18
C GLY A 85 -6.52 2.55 -5.82
N LEU A 86 -6.25 2.79 -4.54
CA LEU A 86 -4.91 3.09 -4.01
C LEU A 86 -3.91 1.98 -4.38
N TYR A 87 -4.32 0.71 -4.26
CA TYR A 87 -3.50 -0.44 -4.64
C TYR A 87 -3.14 -0.46 -6.13
N TRP A 88 -4.13 -0.30 -7.02
CA TRP A 88 -3.89 -0.34 -8.46
C TRP A 88 -3.13 0.89 -8.95
N ARG A 89 -3.40 2.06 -8.39
CA ARG A 89 -2.66 3.29 -8.65
C ARG A 89 -1.18 3.14 -8.29
N PHE A 90 -0.87 2.54 -7.13
CA PHE A 90 0.51 2.27 -6.73
C PHE A 90 1.23 1.35 -7.72
N ILE A 91 0.57 0.29 -8.19
CA ILE A 91 1.11 -0.61 -9.20
C ILE A 91 1.34 0.10 -10.54
N ASP A 92 0.40 0.94 -10.97
CA ASP A 92 0.49 1.71 -12.21
C ASP A 92 1.67 2.68 -12.17
N LYS A 93 1.85 3.38 -11.04
CA LYS A 93 2.95 4.33 -10.83
C LYS A 93 4.33 3.66 -10.85
N HIS A 94 4.44 2.46 -10.31
CA HIS A 94 5.70 1.71 -10.22
C HIS A 94 5.77 0.55 -11.23
N ARG A 95 5.08 0.67 -12.36
CA ARG A 95 4.88 -0.41 -13.33
C ARG A 95 6.17 -1.06 -13.82
N GLU A 96 7.22 -0.26 -14.05
CA GLU A 96 8.53 -0.75 -14.47
C GLU A 96 9.17 -1.69 -13.44
N PHE A 97 9.10 -1.33 -12.15
CA PHE A 97 9.58 -2.18 -11.07
C PHE A 97 8.80 -3.50 -10.99
N PHE A 98 7.47 -3.42 -11.02
CA PHE A 98 6.63 -4.61 -10.97
C PHE A 98 6.84 -5.51 -12.20
N ALA A 99 7.05 -4.93 -13.39
CA ALA A 99 7.31 -5.67 -14.63
C ALA A 99 8.70 -6.33 -14.64
N GLY A 100 9.71 -5.68 -14.04
CA GLY A 100 11.07 -6.20 -13.95
C GLY A 100 11.24 -7.42 -13.04
N ASN A 101 10.28 -7.68 -12.15
CA ASN A 101 10.28 -8.85 -11.28
C ASN A 101 9.28 -9.91 -11.77
N PRO A 102 9.73 -11.10 -12.23
CA PRO A 102 8.85 -12.14 -12.79
C PRO A 102 7.70 -12.57 -11.87
N ARG A 103 7.89 -12.53 -10.54
CA ARG A 103 6.85 -12.88 -9.56
C ARG A 103 5.79 -11.79 -9.40
N LEU A 104 6.13 -10.56 -9.76
CA LEU A 104 5.29 -9.37 -9.61
C LEU A 104 4.71 -8.89 -10.94
N ALA A 105 5.27 -9.30 -12.08
CA ALA A 105 4.85 -8.90 -13.42
C ALA A 105 3.41 -9.28 -13.78
N LEU A 106 2.79 -10.19 -13.02
CA LEU A 106 1.36 -10.51 -13.13
C LEU A 106 0.46 -9.36 -12.70
N MET A 107 0.90 -8.50 -11.77
CA MET A 107 0.13 -7.38 -11.25
C MET A 107 -0.19 -6.33 -12.33
N PRO A 108 0.80 -5.75 -13.04
CA PRO A 108 0.50 -4.76 -14.08
C PRO A 108 -0.31 -5.37 -15.24
N ARG A 109 -0.10 -6.65 -15.57
CA ARG A 109 -0.94 -7.35 -16.58
C ARG A 109 -2.38 -7.53 -16.12
N ALA A 110 -2.60 -7.74 -14.82
CA ALA A 110 -3.95 -7.82 -14.25
C ALA A 110 -4.63 -6.45 -14.22
N LEU A 111 -3.86 -5.38 -14.00
CA LEU A 111 -4.35 -4.00 -14.13
C LEU A 111 -4.83 -3.71 -15.56
N ASP A 112 -4.08 -4.13 -16.58
CA ASP A 112 -4.45 -3.94 -17.98
C ASP A 112 -5.76 -4.68 -18.38
N ARG A 113 -6.13 -5.72 -17.62
CA ARG A 113 -7.35 -6.53 -17.84
C ARG A 113 -8.52 -6.08 -16.98
N LEU A 114 -8.35 -5.03 -16.18
CA LEU A 114 -9.41 -4.51 -15.35
C LEU A 114 -10.50 -3.91 -16.22
N ASP A 115 -11.76 -4.21 -15.90
CA ASP A 115 -12.91 -3.55 -16.53
C ASP A 115 -12.76 -2.03 -16.47
N SER A 116 -12.97 -1.34 -17.59
CA SER A 116 -12.73 0.11 -17.71
C SER A 116 -13.61 0.91 -16.75
N GLY A 117 -14.89 0.55 -16.64
CA GLY A 117 -15.81 1.18 -15.72
C GLY A 117 -15.41 0.98 -14.26
N ARG A 118 -14.90 -0.21 -13.90
CA ARG A 118 -14.33 -0.44 -12.57
C ARG A 118 -13.04 0.36 -12.36
N ARG A 119 -12.16 0.42 -13.35
CA ARG A 119 -10.89 1.17 -13.27
C ARG A 119 -11.16 2.64 -12.98
N GLU A 120 -12.05 3.27 -13.75
CA GLU A 120 -12.42 4.67 -13.55
C GLU A 120 -12.96 4.92 -12.14
N ARG A 121 -13.90 4.08 -11.67
CA ARG A 121 -14.50 4.23 -10.34
C ARG A 121 -13.47 4.15 -9.21
N ILE A 122 -12.61 3.13 -9.22
CA ILE A 122 -11.65 2.93 -8.12
C ILE A 122 -10.51 3.95 -8.18
N PHE A 123 -10.06 4.37 -9.38
CA PHE A 123 -9.03 5.41 -9.50
C PHE A 123 -9.56 6.76 -9.02
N ALA A 124 -10.80 7.13 -9.37
CA ALA A 124 -11.44 8.34 -8.86
C ALA A 124 -11.53 8.31 -7.32
N ALA A 125 -12.03 7.21 -6.75
CA ALA A 125 -12.12 7.05 -5.28
C ALA A 125 -10.76 7.12 -4.57
N ALA A 126 -9.67 6.72 -5.24
CA ALA A 126 -8.32 6.83 -4.70
C ALA A 126 -7.79 8.27 -4.73
N GLU A 127 -7.99 8.98 -5.84
CA GLU A 127 -7.58 10.39 -5.95
C GLU A 127 -8.37 11.28 -4.98
N ASP A 128 -9.68 11.07 -4.85
CA ASP A 128 -10.50 11.79 -3.87
C ASP A 128 -9.97 11.57 -2.45
N PHE A 129 -9.68 10.32 -2.09
CA PHE A 129 -9.12 9.98 -0.77
C PHE A 129 -7.75 10.63 -0.53
N LEU A 130 -6.87 10.64 -1.53
CA LEU A 130 -5.56 11.29 -1.42
C LEU A 130 -5.72 12.81 -1.27
N GLY A 131 -6.62 13.42 -2.03
CA GLY A 131 -6.91 14.86 -1.94
C GLY A 131 -7.43 15.29 -0.57
N ASP A 132 -8.29 14.47 0.03
CA ASP A 132 -8.91 14.77 1.34
C ASP A 132 -8.00 14.45 2.54
N HIS A 133 -7.12 13.44 2.40
CA HIS A 133 -6.39 12.87 3.54
C HIS A 133 -4.87 12.94 3.46
N THR A 134 -4.29 13.36 2.34
CA THR A 134 -2.86 13.60 2.22
C THR A 134 -2.58 15.05 1.89
N LEU A 135 -1.64 15.66 2.63
CA LEU A 135 -1.16 17.00 2.27
C LEU A 135 -0.48 16.88 0.91
N GLN A 136 -1.01 17.59 -0.09
CA GLN A 136 -0.38 17.67 -1.40
C GLN A 136 1.08 18.07 -1.23
N LYS A 137 1.94 17.35 -1.94
CA LYS A 137 3.35 17.71 -2.06
C LYS A 137 3.38 19.06 -2.78
N ASP A 138 3.54 20.15 -2.05
CA ASP A 138 4.01 21.38 -2.64
C ASP A 138 5.35 21.07 -3.31
N SER A 139 5.33 21.09 -4.66
CA SER A 139 6.42 21.27 -5.63
C SER A 139 7.77 20.60 -5.35
#